data_AF-A0A939UBD0-F1
#
_entry.id   AF-A0A939UBD0-F1
#
_cell.length_a   1.000
_cell.length_b   1.000
_cell.length_c   1.000
_cell.angle_alpha   90.00
_cell.angle_beta   90.00
_cell.angle_gamma   90.00
#
_symmetry.space_group_name_H-M   'P 1'
#
loop_
_entity.id
_entity.type
_entity.pdbx_description
1 polymer ?
#
loop_
_entity_poly.entity_id
_entity_poly.type
_entity_poly.pdbx_seq_one_letter_code
_entity_poly.pdbx_strand_id
1 'polypeptide(L)'
;MLLFLLLLLPAAFFAYAFTIKDRSIILPAFAGLITAAFVCACRYFFSYEHRLIYYSFGQNFVYYLIKQNLLPLLVVSAVYALISRDTMEYKFKSFFPLLCPFFAIYLPYCVITASEVYFHAYDLFLKPVIYLAMLGQISISLLALYNGITQKKIPSLILNCVVILLYAVYPAVSDALYAIDYSFAVILILGIVYSLVPVAILLINQIRK
;
A
#
# COMPACT_ATOMS: atom_id res chain seq x y z
N MET A 1 -16.37 -14.35 3.24
CA MET A 1 -15.17 -14.18 2.38
C MET A 1 -14.59 -12.78 2.44
N LEU A 2 -15.39 -11.70 2.35
CA LEU A 2 -14.94 -10.30 2.47
C LEU A 2 -14.18 -9.95 3.77
N LEU A 3 -14.36 -10.75 4.82
CA LEU A 3 -13.75 -10.53 6.13
C LEU A 3 -12.21 -10.48 6.06
N PHE A 4 -11.56 -11.28 5.20
CA PHE A 4 -10.10 -11.20 5.04
C PHE A 4 -9.66 -9.85 4.44
N LEU A 5 -10.32 -9.42 3.35
CA LEU A 5 -10.12 -8.11 2.72
C LEU A 5 -10.30 -6.96 3.71
N LEU A 6 -11.33 -7.03 4.56
CA LEU A 6 -11.65 -6.00 5.54
C LEU A 6 -10.71 -5.99 6.75
N LEU A 7 -10.25 -7.16 7.21
CA LEU A 7 -9.50 -7.27 8.47
C LEU A 7 -7.99 -7.31 8.32
N LEU A 8 -7.43 -7.69 7.16
CA LEU A 8 -5.98 -7.88 7.04
C LEU A 8 -5.19 -6.62 7.36
N LEU A 9 -5.52 -5.48 6.73
CA LEU A 9 -4.81 -4.22 6.96
C LEU A 9 -5.04 -3.66 8.37
N PRO A 10 -6.28 -3.62 8.92
CA PRO A 10 -6.49 -3.26 10.32
C PRO A 10 -5.70 -4.14 11.30
N ALA A 11 -5.73 -5.47 11.11
CA ALA A 11 -4.99 -6.38 11.96
C ALA A 11 -3.47 -6.13 11.89
N ALA A 12 -2.94 -5.88 10.69
CA ALA A 12 -1.54 -5.54 10.51
C ALA A 12 -1.17 -4.20 11.17
N PHE A 13 -2.04 -3.19 11.09
CA PHE A 13 -1.86 -1.93 11.82
C PHE A 13 -1.87 -2.14 13.33
N PHE A 14 -2.81 -2.91 13.88
CA PHE A 14 -2.85 -3.23 15.31
C PHE A 14 -1.58 -3.96 15.75
N ALA A 15 -1.13 -4.97 15.00
CA ALA A 15 0.12 -5.68 15.28
C ALA A 15 1.34 -4.73 15.30
N TYR A 16 1.40 -3.81 14.35
CA TYR A 16 2.43 -2.76 14.30
C TYR A 16 2.36 -1.83 15.52
N ALA A 17 1.16 -1.39 15.90
CA ALA A 17 0.94 -0.50 17.04
C ALA A 17 1.37 -1.14 18.37
N PHE A 18 1.06 -2.42 18.58
CA PHE A 18 1.51 -3.16 19.75
C PHE A 18 3.04 -3.31 19.82
N THR A 19 3.71 -3.35 18.66
CA THR A 19 5.17 -3.51 18.59
C THR A 19 5.91 -2.23 18.98
N ILE A 20 5.44 -1.07 18.52
CA ILE A 20 6.16 0.20 18.71
C ILE A 20 5.87 0.85 20.07
N LYS A 21 4.71 0.58 20.69
CA LYS A 21 4.29 1.12 21.99
C LYS A 21 4.30 2.66 22.10
N ASP A 22 4.53 3.37 21.00
CA ASP A 22 4.45 4.82 20.93
C ASP A 22 3.02 5.24 20.61
N ARG A 23 2.40 6.01 21.50
CA ARG A 23 1.02 6.49 21.33
C ARG A 23 0.90 7.58 20.25
N SER A 24 2.01 8.21 19.87
CA SER A 24 1.99 9.27 18.86
C SER A 24 1.53 8.76 17.49
N ILE A 25 1.69 7.46 17.19
CA ILE A 25 1.26 6.85 15.90
C ILE A 25 -0.26 6.84 15.70
N ILE A 26 -1.04 7.06 16.77
CA ILE A 26 -2.50 7.07 16.73
C ILE A 26 -3.02 8.25 15.90
N LEU A 27 -2.39 9.42 16.00
CA LEU A 27 -2.83 10.62 15.28
C LEU A 27 -2.69 10.48 13.75
N PRO A 28 -1.53 10.05 13.20
CA PRO A 28 -1.43 9.71 11.78
C PRO A 28 -2.46 8.65 11.34
N ALA A 29 -2.74 7.66 12.19
CA ALA A 29 -3.72 6.62 11.88
C ALA A 29 -5.16 7.16 11.75
N PHE A 30 -5.57 8.03 12.67
CA PHE A 30 -6.86 8.72 12.55
C PHE A 30 -6.92 9.62 11.32
N ALA A 31 -5.84 10.34 11.01
CA ALA A 31 -5.77 11.13 9.78
C ALA A 31 -5.94 10.25 8.53
N GLY A 32 -5.29 9.08 8.49
CA GLY A 32 -5.43 8.09 7.42
C GLY A 32 -6.87 7.58 7.26
N LEU A 33 -7.52 7.23 8.37
CA LEU A 33 -8.91 6.76 8.36
C LEU A 33 -9.89 7.85 7.86
N ILE A 34 -9.79 9.06 8.40
CA ILE A 34 -10.67 10.17 8.03
C ILE A 34 -10.48 10.55 6.57
N THR A 35 -9.22 10.63 6.10
CA THR A 35 -8.94 10.94 4.69
C THR A 35 -9.44 9.84 3.77
N ALA A 36 -9.34 8.56 4.14
CA ALA A 36 -9.90 7.49 3.33
C ALA A 36 -11.43 7.55 3.26
N ALA A 37 -12.10 7.77 4.39
CA ALA A 37 -13.55 7.93 4.42
C ALA A 37 -13.99 9.10 3.54
N PHE A 38 -13.31 10.25 3.63
CA PHE A 38 -13.58 11.41 2.79
C PHE A 38 -13.36 11.12 1.30
N VAL A 39 -12.22 10.53 0.93
CA VAL A 39 -11.92 10.18 -0.47
C VAL A 39 -12.94 9.19 -1.02
N CYS A 40 -13.31 8.16 -0.26
CA CYS A 40 -14.31 7.18 -0.69
C CYS A 40 -15.69 7.83 -0.84
N ALA A 41 -16.09 8.70 0.09
CA ALA A 41 -17.34 9.46 -0.02
C ALA A 41 -17.34 10.37 -1.25
N CYS A 42 -16.25 11.12 -1.49
CA CYS A 42 -16.12 11.94 -2.69
C CYS A 42 -16.21 11.10 -3.97
N ARG A 43 -15.56 9.93 -4.02
CA ARG A 43 -15.65 9.05 -5.19
C ARG A 43 -17.07 8.52 -5.38
N TYR A 44 -17.77 8.17 -4.31
CA TYR A 44 -19.14 7.68 -4.38
C TYR A 44 -20.11 8.76 -4.91
N PHE A 45 -19.99 10.01 -4.43
CA PHE A 45 -20.89 11.10 -4.83
C PHE A 45 -20.53 11.75 -6.17
N PHE A 46 -19.24 11.91 -6.48
CA PHE A 46 -18.77 12.71 -7.62
C PHE A 46 -18.13 11.90 -8.75
N SER A 47 -17.84 10.63 -8.55
CA SER A 47 -17.19 9.77 -9.55
C SER A 47 -17.97 8.48 -9.76
N TYR A 48 -19.13 8.60 -10.42
CA TYR A 48 -19.77 7.47 -11.11
C TYR A 48 -18.95 7.11 -12.36
N GLU A 49 -17.72 6.62 -12.16
CA GLU A 49 -16.92 6.05 -13.24
C GLU A 49 -17.27 4.56 -13.34
N HIS A 50 -18.18 4.19 -14.24
CA HIS A 50 -18.23 2.80 -14.74
C HIS A 50 -16.89 2.56 -15.46
N ARG A 51 -15.98 1.88 -14.79
CA ARG A 51 -14.68 1.58 -15.37
C ARG A 51 -14.87 0.61 -16.53
N LEU A 52 -14.43 1.02 -17.71
CA LEU A 52 -14.26 0.13 -18.85
C LEU A 52 -12.95 -0.66 -18.65
N ILE A 53 -13.05 -1.98 -18.50
CA ILE A 53 -11.89 -2.86 -18.51
C ILE A 53 -11.48 -3.06 -19.97
N TYR A 54 -10.32 -2.52 -20.34
CA TYR A 54 -9.77 -2.69 -21.68
C TYR A 54 -9.05 -4.03 -21.78
N TYR A 55 -9.10 -4.71 -22.93
CA TYR A 55 -8.30 -5.92 -23.20
C TYR A 55 -6.84 -5.54 -23.56
N SER A 56 -6.24 -4.64 -22.79
CA SER A 56 -4.88 -4.14 -22.99
C SER A 56 -4.17 -4.01 -21.65
N PHE A 57 -3.01 -4.64 -21.54
CA PHE A 57 -2.18 -4.56 -20.34
C PHE A 57 -1.81 -3.10 -20.03
N GLY A 58 -1.36 -2.34 -21.03
CA GLY A 58 -0.84 -0.98 -20.82
C GLY A 58 -1.89 -0.02 -20.29
N GLN A 59 -3.11 -0.05 -20.83
CA GLN A 59 -4.20 0.83 -20.39
C GLN A 59 -4.64 0.50 -18.95
N ASN A 60 -4.79 -0.79 -18.63
CA ASN A 60 -5.09 -1.22 -17.27
C ASN A 60 -3.96 -0.87 -16.30
N PHE A 61 -2.71 -1.11 -16.68
CA PHE A 61 -1.54 -0.81 -15.87
C PHE A 61 -1.46 0.67 -15.51
N VAL A 62 -1.59 1.56 -16.50
CA VAL A 62 -1.56 3.02 -16.25
C VAL A 62 -2.71 3.44 -15.35
N TYR A 63 -3.91 2.91 -15.58
CA TYR A 63 -5.08 3.18 -14.73
C TYR A 63 -4.81 2.77 -13.28
N TYR A 64 -4.40 1.52 -13.03
CA TYR A 64 -4.15 1.01 -11.68
C TYR A 64 -2.97 1.71 -11.01
N LEU A 65 -1.89 1.94 -11.76
CA LEU A 65 -0.70 2.59 -11.25
C LEU A 65 -1.00 4.02 -10.80
N ILE A 66 -1.69 4.80 -11.62
CA ILE A 66 -1.95 6.20 -11.32
C ILE A 66 -3.13 6.33 -10.36
N LYS A 67 -4.33 5.89 -10.77
CA LYS A 67 -5.57 6.17 -10.03
C LYS A 67 -5.71 5.33 -8.76
N GLN A 68 -5.32 4.06 -8.79
CA GLN A 68 -5.55 3.17 -7.64
C GLN A 68 -4.37 3.11 -6.67
N ASN A 69 -3.12 3.31 -7.15
CA ASN A 69 -1.94 3.17 -6.32
C ASN A 69 -1.20 4.48 -6.01
N LEU A 70 -0.53 5.08 -7.00
CA LEU A 70 0.37 6.22 -6.79
C LEU A 70 -0.36 7.49 -6.34
N LEU A 71 -1.50 7.83 -6.96
CA LEU A 71 -2.19 9.07 -6.61
C LEU A 71 -2.67 9.06 -5.15
N PRO A 72 -3.38 8.02 -4.65
CA PRO A 72 -3.72 7.94 -3.24
C PRO A 72 -2.48 7.96 -2.33
N LEU A 73 -1.45 7.19 -2.67
CA LEU A 73 -0.23 7.08 -1.87
C LEU A 73 0.52 8.42 -1.76
N LEU A 74 0.71 9.11 -2.88
CA LEU A 74 1.42 10.38 -2.95
C LEU A 74 0.61 11.54 -2.37
N VAL A 75 -0.69 11.63 -2.69
CA VAL A 75 -1.52 12.75 -2.23
C VAL A 75 -1.68 12.69 -0.71
N VAL A 76 -2.03 11.53 -0.14
CA VAL A 76 -2.23 11.41 1.30
C VAL A 76 -0.93 11.66 2.06
N SER A 77 0.19 11.09 1.60
CA SER A 77 1.49 11.31 2.23
C SER A 77 1.99 12.75 2.08
N ALA A 78 1.82 13.39 0.93
CA ALA A 78 2.22 14.78 0.70
C ALA A 78 1.38 15.74 1.53
N VAL A 79 0.06 15.59 1.54
CA VAL A 79 -0.84 16.44 2.36
C VAL A 79 -0.49 16.30 3.84
N TYR A 80 -0.28 15.07 4.32
CA TYR A 80 0.15 14.86 5.70
C TYR A 80 1.51 15.51 5.98
N ALA A 81 2.50 15.35 5.09
CA ALA A 81 3.82 15.92 5.25
C ALA A 81 3.84 17.46 5.23
N LEU A 82 2.91 18.09 4.50
CA LEU A 82 2.76 19.55 4.44
C LEU A 82 2.06 20.11 5.68
N ILE A 83 1.06 19.40 6.23
CA ILE A 83 0.29 19.85 7.40
C ILE A 83 1.02 19.54 8.71
N SER A 84 1.66 18.37 8.80
CA SER A 84 2.42 17.97 10.00
C SER A 84 3.60 18.91 10.20
N ARG A 85 3.69 19.48 11.40
CA ARG A 85 4.82 20.31 11.86
C ARG A 85 5.92 19.49 12.54
N ASP A 86 5.85 18.17 12.43
CA ASP A 86 6.79 17.27 13.09
C ASP A 86 8.13 17.16 12.34
N THR A 87 9.10 16.51 12.97
CA THR A 87 10.41 16.26 12.37
C THR A 87 10.30 15.34 11.15
N MET A 88 11.25 15.45 10.22
CA MET A 88 11.29 14.59 9.04
C MET A 88 11.35 13.10 9.41
N GLU A 89 12.11 12.74 10.44
CA GLU A 89 12.14 11.37 10.97
C GLU A 89 10.75 10.87 11.36
N TYR A 90 9.99 11.68 12.08
CA TYR A 90 8.63 11.32 12.49
C TYR A 90 7.71 11.17 11.29
N LYS A 91 7.83 12.03 10.27
CA LYS A 91 7.05 11.93 9.02
C LYS A 91 7.34 10.61 8.27
N PHE A 92 8.60 10.19 8.19
CA PHE A 92 8.96 8.90 7.60
C PHE A 92 8.45 7.71 8.43
N LYS A 93 8.54 7.77 9.77
CA LYS A 93 7.98 6.73 10.67
C LYS A 93 6.45 6.66 10.58
N SER A 94 5.79 7.80 10.37
CA SER A 94 4.34 7.91 10.27
C SER A 94 3.77 7.36 8.96
N PHE A 95 4.60 7.03 7.97
CA PHE A 95 4.13 6.56 6.66
C PHE A 95 3.23 5.32 6.76
N PHE A 96 3.67 4.28 7.49
CA PHE A 96 2.87 3.07 7.66
C PHE A 96 1.63 3.31 8.54
N PRO A 97 1.73 3.97 9.71
CA PRO A 97 0.57 4.38 10.49
C PRO A 97 -0.46 5.21 9.74
N LEU A 98 -0.05 6.05 8.78
CA LEU A 98 -0.95 6.87 7.98
C LEU A 98 -1.63 6.06 6.88
N LEU A 99 -0.84 5.34 6.07
CA LEU A 99 -1.37 4.72 4.85
C LEU A 99 -2.02 3.36 5.10
N CYS A 100 -1.59 2.59 6.11
CA CYS A 100 -2.20 1.29 6.38
C CYS A 100 -3.70 1.43 6.75
N PRO A 101 -4.10 2.34 7.67
CA PRO A 101 -5.51 2.61 7.93
C PRO A 101 -6.23 3.26 6.75
N PHE A 102 -5.54 4.08 5.95
CA PHE A 102 -6.13 4.65 4.73
C PHE A 102 -6.53 3.53 3.75
N PHE A 103 -5.59 2.65 3.40
CA PHE A 103 -5.84 1.54 2.48
C PHE A 103 -6.76 0.47 3.09
N ALA A 104 -6.88 0.39 4.42
CA ALA A 104 -7.85 -0.49 5.07
C ALA A 104 -9.31 -0.13 4.72
N ILE A 105 -9.60 1.13 4.39
CA ILE A 105 -10.93 1.56 3.92
C ILE A 105 -10.94 1.66 2.38
N TYR A 106 -9.92 2.29 1.82
CA TYR A 106 -9.86 2.59 0.38
C TYR A 106 -9.79 1.34 -0.50
N LEU A 107 -9.03 0.32 -0.10
CA LEU A 107 -8.87 -0.90 -0.91
C LEU A 107 -10.18 -1.72 -0.95
N PRO A 108 -10.85 -2.02 0.19
CA PRO A 108 -12.16 -2.67 0.14
C PRO A 108 -13.20 -1.87 -0.63
N TYR A 109 -13.23 -0.54 -0.48
CA TYR A 109 -14.12 0.32 -1.29
C TYR A 109 -13.89 0.10 -2.79
N CYS A 110 -12.63 0.11 -3.25
CA CYS A 110 -12.31 -0.11 -4.66
C CYS A 110 -12.69 -1.51 -5.16
N VAL A 111 -12.57 -2.54 -4.32
CA VAL A 111 -12.97 -3.91 -4.70
C VAL A 111 -14.49 -4.01 -4.76
N ILE A 112 -15.20 -3.57 -3.72
CA ILE A 112 -16.66 -3.68 -3.60
C ILE A 112 -17.37 -2.88 -4.70
N THR A 113 -16.89 -1.69 -5.03
CA THR A 113 -17.49 -0.85 -6.08
C THR A 113 -17.19 -1.32 -7.50
N ALA A 114 -16.13 -2.11 -7.70
CA ALA A 114 -15.77 -2.64 -9.02
C ALA A 114 -16.39 -4.02 -9.31
N SER A 115 -16.82 -4.76 -8.29
CA SER A 115 -17.39 -6.10 -8.45
C SER A 115 -18.89 -6.03 -8.70
N GLU A 116 -19.33 -6.30 -9.93
CA GLU A 116 -20.76 -6.24 -10.29
C GLU A 116 -21.57 -7.47 -9.86
N VAL A 117 -20.96 -8.67 -9.72
CA VAL A 117 -21.70 -9.91 -9.37
C VAL A 117 -20.91 -10.93 -8.54
N TYR A 118 -19.60 -11.11 -8.78
CA TYR A 118 -18.79 -12.13 -8.09
C TYR A 118 -17.47 -11.57 -7.57
N PHE A 119 -17.09 -11.98 -6.36
CA PHE A 119 -15.78 -11.67 -5.78
C PHE A 119 -14.81 -12.81 -6.07
N HIS A 120 -13.71 -12.49 -6.75
CA HIS A 120 -12.68 -13.47 -7.08
C HIS A 120 -11.62 -13.59 -5.98
N ALA A 121 -10.94 -14.75 -5.93
CA ALA A 121 -9.92 -15.02 -4.94
C ALA A 121 -8.74 -14.02 -5.01
N TYR A 122 -8.43 -13.50 -6.20
CA TYR A 122 -7.45 -12.43 -6.39
C TYR A 122 -7.78 -11.19 -5.55
N ASP A 123 -8.97 -10.62 -5.73
CA ASP A 123 -9.40 -9.41 -5.06
C ASP A 123 -9.58 -9.59 -3.55
N LEU A 124 -10.03 -10.78 -3.14
CA LEU A 124 -10.34 -11.06 -1.74
C LEU A 124 -9.12 -11.41 -0.90
N PHE A 125 -8.12 -12.08 -1.46
CA PHE A 125 -7.00 -12.64 -0.69
C PHE A 125 -5.64 -12.12 -1.16
N LEU A 126 -5.33 -12.24 -2.45
CA LEU A 126 -4.00 -11.92 -2.95
C LEU A 126 -3.75 -10.40 -2.94
N LYS A 127 -4.72 -9.62 -3.39
CA LYS A 127 -4.61 -8.16 -3.50
C LYS A 127 -4.36 -7.48 -2.14
N PRO A 128 -5.11 -7.77 -1.05
CA PRO A 128 -4.80 -7.24 0.28
C PRO A 128 -3.37 -7.54 0.75
N VAL A 129 -2.87 -8.76 0.49
CA VAL A 129 -1.52 -9.17 0.85
C VAL A 129 -0.47 -8.40 0.06
N ILE A 130 -0.69 -8.19 -1.24
CA ILE A 130 0.19 -7.40 -2.10
C ILE A 130 0.25 -5.93 -1.61
N TYR A 131 -0.88 -5.32 -1.27
CA TYR A 131 -0.91 -3.96 -0.76
C TYR A 131 -0.26 -3.85 0.63
N LEU A 132 -0.46 -4.83 1.51
CA LEU A 132 0.22 -4.85 2.81
C LEU A 132 1.74 -4.97 2.65
N ALA A 133 2.21 -5.85 1.75
CA ALA A 133 3.63 -6.00 1.44
C ALA A 133 4.22 -4.71 0.85
N MET A 134 3.49 -4.04 -0.04
CA MET A 134 3.86 -2.71 -0.55
C MET A 134 4.04 -1.71 0.59
N LEU A 135 3.03 -1.52 1.43
CA LEU A 135 3.07 -0.53 2.51
C LEU A 135 4.18 -0.82 3.52
N GLY A 136 4.31 -2.09 3.91
CA GLY A 136 5.36 -2.56 4.82
C GLY A 136 6.75 -2.28 4.25
N GLN A 137 7.04 -2.75 3.03
CA GLN A 137 8.37 -2.57 2.45
C GLN A 137 8.71 -1.11 2.17
N ILE A 138 7.78 -0.34 1.62
CA ILE A 138 8.02 1.09 1.37
C ILE A 138 8.32 1.80 2.70
N SER A 139 7.61 1.48 3.78
CA SER A 139 7.88 2.08 5.09
C SER A 139 9.28 1.75 5.63
N ILE A 140 9.74 0.50 5.48
CA ILE A 140 11.09 0.07 5.87
C ILE A 140 12.14 0.80 5.03
N SER A 141 11.96 0.83 3.71
CA SER A 141 12.88 1.48 2.78
C SER A 141 12.91 2.99 2.94
N LEU A 142 11.80 3.64 3.30
CA LEU A 142 11.74 5.08 3.60
C LEU A 142 12.53 5.43 4.86
N LEU A 143 12.45 4.61 5.91
CA LEU A 143 13.26 4.80 7.12
C LEU A 143 14.75 4.56 6.84
N ALA A 144 15.07 3.52 6.07
CA ALA A 144 16.44 3.27 5.64
C ALA A 144 16.99 4.40 4.75
N LEU A 145 16.14 5.00 3.91
CA LEU A 145 16.48 6.16 3.09
C LEU A 145 16.77 7.38 3.96
N TYR A 146 15.93 7.70 4.94
CA TYR A 146 16.20 8.78 5.90
C TYR A 146 17.54 8.59 6.62
N ASN A 147 17.82 7.38 7.13
CA ASN A 147 19.10 7.06 7.77
C ASN A 147 20.28 7.13 6.78
N GLY A 148 20.07 6.76 5.52
CA GLY A 148 21.06 6.89 4.46
C GLY A 148 21.39 8.36 4.15
N ILE A 149 20.41 9.27 4.21
CA ILE A 149 20.59 10.70 3.99
C ILE A 149 21.43 11.27 5.13
N THR A 150 21.04 10.99 6.37
CA THR A 150 21.75 11.51 7.55
C THR A 150 23.18 10.99 7.63
N GLN A 151 23.43 9.75 7.21
CA GLN A 151 24.77 9.14 7.17
C GLN A 151 25.52 9.34 5.84
N LYS A 152 24.94 10.06 4.87
CA LYS A 152 25.51 10.31 3.51
C LYS A 152 25.93 9.04 2.76
N LYS A 153 25.21 7.93 2.92
CA LYS A 153 25.50 6.63 2.28
C LYS A 153 24.80 6.49 0.92
N ILE A 154 25.40 7.08 -0.12
CA ILE A 154 24.84 7.15 -1.48
C ILE A 154 24.38 5.78 -2.05
N PRO A 155 25.15 4.68 -1.96
CA PRO A 155 24.71 3.40 -2.52
C PRO A 155 23.44 2.85 -1.85
N SER A 156 23.32 3.06 -0.54
CA SER A 156 22.12 2.67 0.22
C SER A 156 20.90 3.51 -0.17
N LEU A 157 21.09 4.79 -0.49
CA LEU A 157 20.02 5.65 -0.97
C LEU A 157 19.47 5.18 -2.31
N ILE A 158 20.34 4.93 -3.29
CA ILE A 158 19.94 4.47 -4.63
C ILE A 158 19.18 3.15 -4.52
N LEU A 159 19.70 2.20 -3.73
CA LEU A 159 19.06 0.91 -3.52
C LEU A 159 17.64 1.07 -2.94
N ASN A 160 17.48 1.88 -1.89
CA ASN A 160 16.16 2.09 -1.28
C ASN A 160 15.18 2.79 -2.22
N CYS A 161 15.63 3.75 -3.04
CA CYS A 161 14.79 4.37 -4.07
C CYS A 161 14.30 3.34 -5.09
N VAL A 162 15.19 2.46 -5.58
CA VAL A 162 14.82 1.40 -6.52
C VAL A 162 13.82 0.44 -5.89
N VAL A 163 14.04 0.04 -4.63
CA VAL A 163 13.11 -0.85 -3.91
C VAL A 163 11.74 -0.19 -3.74
N ILE A 164 11.67 1.08 -3.35
CA ILE A 164 10.41 1.82 -3.24
C ILE A 164 9.66 1.82 -4.58
N LEU A 165 10.38 2.10 -5.68
CA LEU A 165 9.77 2.13 -7.01
C LEU A 165 9.23 0.76 -7.43
N LEU A 166 10.00 -0.31 -7.24
CA LEU A 166 9.56 -1.67 -7.57
C LEU A 166 8.30 -2.07 -6.78
N TYR A 167 8.26 -1.76 -5.49
CA TYR A 167 7.11 -2.07 -4.64
C TYR A 167 5.89 -1.19 -4.94
N ALA A 168 6.10 0.07 -5.34
CA ALA A 168 5.00 0.93 -5.76
C ALA A 168 4.42 0.52 -7.14
N VAL A 169 5.20 -0.14 -7.99
CA VAL A 169 4.75 -0.54 -9.34
C VAL A 169 4.03 -1.89 -9.34
N TYR A 170 4.49 -2.84 -8.54
CA TYR A 170 4.02 -4.22 -8.61
C TYR A 170 2.51 -4.42 -8.41
N PRO A 171 1.81 -3.75 -7.46
CA PRO A 171 0.36 -3.89 -7.32
C PRO A 171 -0.39 -3.61 -8.63
N ALA A 172 0.00 -2.55 -9.34
CA ALA A 172 -0.59 -2.19 -10.62
C ALA A 172 -0.27 -3.20 -11.74
N VAL A 173 0.91 -3.81 -11.74
CA VAL A 173 1.24 -4.91 -12.66
C VAL A 173 0.34 -6.11 -12.39
N SER A 174 0.18 -6.50 -11.12
CA SER A 174 -0.65 -7.64 -10.74
C SER A 174 -2.13 -7.42 -11.08
N ASP A 175 -2.63 -6.21 -10.84
CA ASP A 175 -4.00 -5.80 -11.15
C ASP A 175 -4.23 -5.79 -12.67
N ALA A 176 -3.25 -5.32 -13.45
CA ALA A 176 -3.34 -5.29 -14.91
C ALA A 176 -3.26 -6.69 -15.55
N LEU A 177 -2.42 -7.58 -15.03
CA LEU A 177 -2.38 -8.99 -15.46
C LEU A 177 -3.69 -9.70 -15.15
N TYR A 178 -4.26 -9.43 -13.97
CA TYR A 178 -5.55 -9.99 -13.58
C TYR A 178 -6.68 -9.48 -14.49
N ALA A 179 -6.69 -8.18 -14.83
CA ALA A 179 -7.71 -7.57 -15.68
C ALA A 179 -7.72 -8.05 -17.14
N ILE A 180 -6.63 -8.67 -17.63
CA ILE A 180 -6.56 -9.27 -18.96
C ILE A 180 -6.69 -10.80 -18.91
N ASP A 181 -7.20 -11.34 -17.80
CA ASP A 181 -7.38 -12.78 -17.56
C ASP A 181 -6.10 -13.61 -17.76
N TYR A 182 -4.94 -13.06 -17.39
CA TYR A 182 -3.69 -13.82 -17.39
C TYR A 182 -3.73 -14.95 -16.36
N SER A 183 -2.88 -15.97 -16.55
CA SER A 183 -2.85 -17.15 -15.69
C SER A 183 -2.79 -16.81 -14.19
N PHE A 184 -3.86 -17.15 -13.48
CA PHE A 184 -3.98 -16.91 -12.04
C PHE A 184 -2.84 -17.56 -11.24
N ALA A 185 -2.37 -18.74 -11.66
CA ALA A 185 -1.26 -19.43 -11.02
C ALA A 185 0.04 -18.60 -11.08
N VAL A 186 0.31 -17.94 -12.20
CA VAL A 186 1.49 -17.08 -12.36
C VAL A 186 1.38 -15.84 -11.48
N ILE A 187 0.20 -15.20 -11.48
CA ILE A 187 -0.06 -14.03 -10.64
C ILE A 187 0.10 -14.38 -9.15
N LEU A 188 -0.40 -15.55 -8.74
CA LEU A 188 -0.30 -16.05 -7.37
C LEU A 188 1.16 -16.30 -6.97
N ILE A 189 1.94 -17.01 -7.79
CA ILE A 189 3.36 -17.28 -7.49
C ILE A 189 4.14 -15.97 -7.37
N LEU A 190 3.98 -15.06 -8.33
CA LEU A 190 4.65 -13.76 -8.28
C LEU A 190 4.23 -12.95 -7.06
N GLY A 191 2.94 -12.99 -6.69
CA GLY A 191 2.41 -12.27 -5.53
C GLY A 191 2.97 -12.82 -4.22
N ILE A 192 3.08 -14.15 -4.10
CA ILE A 192 3.72 -14.79 -2.94
C ILE A 192 5.19 -14.37 -2.86
N VAL A 193 5.96 -14.51 -3.94
CA VAL A 193 7.38 -14.14 -3.96
C VAL A 193 7.56 -12.68 -3.57
N TYR A 194 6.76 -11.79 -4.14
CA TYR A 194 6.74 -10.36 -3.81
C TYR A 194 6.44 -10.10 -2.32
N SER A 195 5.45 -10.79 -1.75
CA SER A 195 5.05 -10.61 -0.36
C SER A 195 6.00 -11.22 0.68
N LEU A 196 6.83 -12.19 0.29
CA LEU A 196 7.77 -12.87 1.19
C LEU A 196 9.06 -12.08 1.42
N VAL A 197 9.49 -11.27 0.44
CA VAL A 197 10.74 -10.50 0.55
C VAL A 197 10.75 -9.54 1.75
N PRO A 198 9.69 -8.76 2.05
CA PRO A 198 9.66 -7.90 3.23
C PRO A 198 9.74 -8.69 4.53
N VAL A 199 9.07 -9.84 4.59
CA VAL A 199 9.10 -10.74 5.76
C VAL A 199 10.51 -11.27 5.99
N ALA A 200 11.19 -11.72 4.93
CA ALA A 200 12.57 -12.18 5.02
C ALA A 200 13.51 -11.07 5.51
N ILE A 201 13.35 -9.84 5.02
CA ILE A 201 14.14 -8.68 5.47
C ILE A 201 13.92 -8.39 6.95
N LEU A 202 12.67 -8.45 7.43
CA LEU A 202 12.35 -8.25 8.84
C LEU A 202 12.97 -9.33 9.73
N LEU A 203 12.89 -10.60 9.32
CA LEU A 203 13.49 -11.71 10.05
C LEU A 203 15.01 -11.58 10.15
N ILE A 204 15.69 -11.25 9.04
CA ILE A 204 17.14 -11.04 9.02
C ILE A 204 17.55 -9.90 9.97
N ASN A 205 16.78 -8.81 9.99
CA ASN A 205 17.06 -7.66 10.84
C ASN A 205 16.80 -7.94 12.33
N GLN A 206 15.93 -8.88 12.68
CA GLN A 206 15.71 -9.32 14.06
C GLN A 206 16.84 -10.24 14.55
N ILE A 207 17.37 -11.12 13.71
CA ILE A 207 18.47 -12.04 14.07
C ILE A 207 19.79 -11.28 14.31
N ARG A 208 19.98 -10.11 13.68
CA ARG A 208 21.20 -9.29 13.83
C ARG A 208 21.21 -8.36 15.05
N LYS A 209 20.11 -8.25 15.78
CA LYS A 209 20.02 -7.45 17.02
C LYS A 209 20.31 -8.32 18.24
#